data_AF-A0A925RDG5-F1
#
_entry.id   AF-A0A925RDG5-F1
#
_cell.length_a   1.000
_cell.length_b   1.000
_cell.length_c   1.000
_cell.angle_alpha   90.00
_cell.angle_beta   90.00
_cell.angle_gamma   90.00
#
_symmetry.space_group_name_H-M   'P 1'
#
loop_
_entity.id
_entity.type
_entity.pdbx_description
1 polymer ?
#
loop_
_entity_poly.entity_id
_entity_poly.type
_entity_poly.pdbx_seq_one_letter_code
_entity_poly.pdbx_strand_id
1 'polypeptide(L)'
;PNEPATVNLFRWSNRATFQLEPKRDYVYEPERRTAWLTDAGCRKVVLMSKPSLLSSMDTERIYSQVEKALTARHAFELDRDYVIVENKVVIVDEGTGRIMDGRKWQDGLHQAIEAKELIPITAATGEAARVTVQSYFRHYSHLAGMTGTALPARGELKKTYRLKVTKIPTNKPCIRRGLTTRIFKTQEAKRDAIVEQIQRLIKAGRSILVGTPSVEASEALGLLVKDKRIPFQILNARYHEQEAQIISEAGEPGSVTIATNMAGRGTDIILDDDVRKAGGLHVIATEIHSSKRIDRQLVGRSARQGDPGSYQFFLSLEDELLRCREPKERLRKQRMGMANKQGELGRTWNRYFVKVQRFLEKTHRKQRKHLLKQERMRLDQYENMGLDPYLELTES
;
A
#
# COMPACT_ATOMS: atom_id res chain seq x y z
N PRO A 1 1.46 -24.70 -19.11
CA PRO A 1 1.41 -26.06 -18.53
C PRO A 1 2.78 -26.39 -17.93
N ASN A 2 2.84 -26.78 -16.65
CA ASN A 2 4.12 -27.12 -16.03
C ASN A 2 4.72 -28.35 -16.72
N GLU A 3 6.01 -28.28 -17.05
CA GLU A 3 6.73 -29.43 -17.57
C GLU A 3 6.66 -30.60 -16.57
N PRO A 4 6.38 -31.84 -17.02
CA PRO A 4 6.29 -33.00 -16.15
C PRO A 4 7.55 -33.21 -15.29
N ALA A 5 8.73 -32.90 -15.82
CA ALA A 5 10.00 -32.98 -15.09
C ALA A 5 10.01 -32.02 -13.88
N THR A 6 9.56 -30.78 -14.07
CA THR A 6 9.53 -29.75 -13.03
C THR A 6 8.52 -30.10 -11.92
N VAL A 7 7.34 -30.60 -12.26
CA VAL A 7 6.35 -31.06 -11.27
C VAL A 7 6.90 -32.25 -10.46
N ASN A 8 7.58 -33.18 -11.13
CA ASN A 8 8.20 -34.32 -10.46
C ASN A 8 9.37 -33.88 -9.56
N LEU A 9 10.12 -32.84 -9.93
CA LEU A 9 11.18 -32.29 -9.10
C LEU A 9 10.63 -31.77 -7.79
N PHE A 10 9.60 -30.92 -7.82
CA PHE A 10 8.98 -30.39 -6.59
C PHE A 10 8.43 -31.50 -5.69
N ARG A 11 7.72 -32.48 -6.27
CA ARG A 11 7.16 -33.62 -5.51
C ARG A 11 8.25 -34.52 -4.94
N TRP A 12 9.29 -34.80 -5.71
CA TRP A 12 10.42 -35.61 -5.26
C TRP A 12 11.21 -34.90 -4.16
N SER A 13 11.49 -33.60 -4.33
CA SER A 13 12.19 -32.80 -3.32
C SER A 13 11.42 -32.76 -2.00
N ASN A 14 10.09 -32.60 -2.04
CA ASN A 14 9.26 -32.71 -0.83
C ASN A 14 9.43 -34.07 -0.14
N ARG A 15 9.37 -35.18 -0.89
CA ARG A 15 9.59 -36.53 -0.33
C ARG A 15 11.01 -36.73 0.21
N ALA A 16 12.01 -36.19 -0.47
CA ALA A 16 13.41 -36.25 -0.04
C ALA A 16 13.60 -35.62 1.35
N THR A 17 12.86 -34.55 1.68
CA THR A 17 12.95 -33.91 3.01
C THR A 17 12.71 -34.87 4.18
N PHE A 18 11.84 -35.87 4.02
CA PHE A 18 11.54 -36.85 5.08
C PHE A 18 12.69 -37.85 5.32
N GLN A 19 13.63 -37.96 4.38
CA GLN A 19 14.79 -38.83 4.47
C GLN A 19 16.04 -38.09 4.96
N LEU A 20 15.97 -36.77 5.18
CA LEU A 20 17.09 -35.96 5.65
C LEU A 20 17.00 -35.69 7.15
N GLU A 21 18.14 -35.76 7.84
CA GLU A 21 18.23 -35.55 9.29
C GLU A 21 18.69 -34.11 9.62
N PRO A 22 18.00 -33.41 10.54
CA PRO A 22 18.41 -32.06 10.95
C PRO A 22 19.79 -32.08 11.64
N LYS A 23 20.56 -31.01 11.46
CA LYS A 23 21.95 -30.82 11.98
C LYS A 23 23.01 -31.77 11.39
N ARG A 24 22.61 -32.84 10.71
CA ARG A 24 23.50 -33.73 9.99
C ARG A 24 23.45 -33.45 8.50
N ASP A 25 22.28 -33.58 7.89
CA ASP A 25 22.08 -33.46 6.44
C ASP A 25 21.68 -32.04 6.02
N TYR A 26 21.07 -31.27 6.91
CA TYR A 26 20.73 -29.87 6.63
C TYR A 26 20.74 -29.02 7.90
N VAL A 27 20.88 -27.72 7.71
CA VAL A 27 20.74 -26.70 8.76
C VAL A 27 19.52 -25.86 8.43
N TYR A 28 18.68 -25.62 9.44
CA TYR A 28 17.56 -24.69 9.36
C TYR A 28 17.82 -23.53 10.32
N GLU A 29 17.74 -22.30 9.81
CA GLU A 29 17.91 -21.07 10.58
C GLU A 29 16.54 -20.37 10.75
N PRO A 30 15.90 -20.47 11.93
CA PRO A 30 14.54 -19.95 12.13
C PRO A 30 14.42 -18.42 11.96
N GLU A 31 15.48 -17.68 12.31
CA GLU A 31 15.48 -16.21 12.23
C GLU A 31 15.38 -15.70 10.79
N ARG A 32 16.00 -16.42 9.85
CA ARG A 32 15.99 -16.09 8.42
C ARG A 32 14.93 -16.83 7.64
N ARG A 33 14.28 -17.82 8.25
CA ARG A 33 13.33 -18.73 7.59
C ARG A 33 13.97 -19.39 6.36
N THR A 34 15.21 -19.84 6.49
CA THR A 34 15.97 -20.47 5.41
C THR A 34 16.60 -21.77 5.88
N ALA A 35 16.54 -22.80 5.03
CA ALA A 35 17.26 -24.05 5.21
C ALA A 35 18.27 -24.26 4.07
N TRP A 36 19.44 -24.83 4.39
CA TRP A 36 20.44 -25.22 3.41
C TRP A 36 21.00 -26.62 3.71
N LEU A 37 21.45 -27.31 2.67
CA LEU A 37 22.05 -28.64 2.80
C LEU A 37 23.49 -28.54 3.35
N THR A 38 23.90 -29.53 4.13
CA THR A 38 25.32 -29.73 4.47
C THR A 38 26.01 -30.59 3.41
N ASP A 39 27.34 -30.71 3.45
CA ASP A 39 28.08 -31.64 2.58
C ASP A 39 27.59 -33.10 2.72
N ALA A 40 27.14 -33.49 3.93
CA ALA A 40 26.54 -34.80 4.15
C ALA A 40 25.16 -34.90 3.47
N GLY A 41 24.33 -33.86 3.56
CA GLY A 41 23.05 -33.77 2.88
C GLY A 41 23.18 -33.80 1.37
N CYS A 42 24.09 -33.02 0.79
CA CYS A 42 24.35 -33.03 -0.66
C CYS A 42 24.70 -34.44 -1.15
N ARG A 43 25.61 -35.14 -0.46
CA ARG A 43 25.96 -36.54 -0.78
C ARG A 43 24.75 -37.46 -0.68
N LYS A 44 23.94 -37.33 0.38
CA LYS A 44 22.74 -38.15 0.57
C LYS A 44 21.71 -37.91 -0.54
N VAL A 45 21.45 -36.65 -0.89
CA VAL A 45 20.55 -36.24 -1.97
C VAL A 45 21.01 -36.80 -3.32
N VAL A 46 22.32 -36.81 -3.62
CA VAL A 46 22.86 -37.43 -4.84
C VAL A 46 22.61 -38.93 -4.89
N LEU A 47 22.76 -39.63 -3.77
CA LEU A 47 22.59 -41.08 -3.68
C LEU A 47 21.12 -41.53 -3.63
N MET A 48 20.18 -40.64 -3.32
CA MET A 48 18.75 -40.96 -3.32
C MET A 48 18.26 -41.35 -4.73
N SER A 49 17.39 -42.37 -4.76
CA SER A 49 16.70 -42.78 -6.00
C SER A 49 15.85 -41.64 -6.55
N LYS A 50 16.15 -41.24 -7.79
CA LYS A 50 15.49 -40.15 -8.51
C LYS A 50 14.62 -40.73 -9.64
N PRO A 51 13.44 -40.15 -9.91
CA PRO A 51 12.71 -40.42 -11.13
C PRO A 51 13.60 -40.23 -12.36
N SER A 52 13.41 -41.06 -13.39
CA SER A 52 14.15 -40.98 -14.66
C SER A 52 14.06 -39.59 -15.30
N LEU A 53 12.93 -38.89 -15.12
CA LEU A 53 12.71 -37.52 -15.60
C LEU A 53 13.60 -36.46 -14.95
N LEU A 54 14.29 -36.77 -13.84
CA LEU A 54 15.23 -35.85 -13.19
C LEU A 54 16.70 -36.12 -13.58
N SER A 55 16.97 -37.16 -14.39
CA SER A 55 18.33 -37.54 -14.77
C SER A 55 19.04 -36.50 -15.64
N SER A 56 18.27 -35.69 -16.38
CA SER A 56 18.78 -34.62 -17.25
C SER A 56 18.86 -33.25 -16.55
N MET A 57 18.54 -33.16 -15.26
CA MET A 57 18.54 -31.90 -14.51
C MET A 57 19.86 -31.70 -13.76
N ASP A 58 20.35 -30.47 -13.74
CA ASP A 58 21.56 -30.13 -13.01
C ASP A 58 21.42 -30.39 -11.51
N THR A 59 22.46 -30.96 -10.91
CA THR A 59 22.48 -31.30 -9.48
C THR A 59 22.29 -30.05 -8.61
N GLU A 60 22.79 -28.90 -9.04
CA GLU A 60 22.61 -27.61 -8.34
C GLU A 60 21.13 -27.22 -8.27
N ARG A 61 20.39 -27.38 -9.38
CA ARG A 61 18.94 -27.16 -9.42
C ARG A 61 18.21 -28.11 -8.48
N ILE A 62 18.64 -29.36 -8.39
CA ILE A 62 18.08 -30.34 -7.45
C ILE A 62 18.33 -29.91 -6.00
N TYR A 63 19.56 -29.52 -5.64
CA TYR A 63 19.89 -29.04 -4.31
C TYR A 63 19.06 -27.83 -3.91
N SER A 64 19.02 -26.80 -4.76
CA SER A 64 18.23 -25.59 -4.50
C SER A 64 16.75 -25.91 -4.25
N GLN A 65 16.17 -26.86 -4.98
CA GLN A 65 14.77 -27.25 -4.77
C GLN A 65 14.55 -28.08 -3.50
N VAL A 66 15.52 -28.91 -3.09
CA VAL A 66 15.46 -29.62 -1.80
C VAL A 66 15.56 -28.62 -0.64
N GLU A 67 16.42 -27.61 -0.73
CA GLU A 67 16.54 -26.53 0.26
C GLU A 67 15.24 -25.71 0.39
N LYS A 68 14.59 -25.42 -0.75
CA LYS A 68 13.27 -24.77 -0.77
C LYS A 68 12.19 -25.65 -0.17
N ALA A 69 12.20 -26.95 -0.42
CA ALA A 69 11.27 -27.89 0.20
C ALA A 69 11.48 -27.99 1.72
N LEU A 70 12.74 -28.02 2.19
CA LEU A 70 13.07 -27.95 3.62
C LEU A 70 12.59 -26.64 4.25
N THR A 71 12.78 -25.52 3.54
CA THR A 71 12.31 -24.20 3.95
C THR A 71 10.78 -24.16 4.04
N ALA A 72 10.05 -24.61 3.01
CA ALA A 72 8.59 -24.70 3.01
C ALA A 72 8.05 -25.58 4.15
N ARG A 73 8.76 -26.65 4.49
CA ARG A 73 8.39 -27.56 5.59
C ARG A 73 8.56 -26.92 6.97
N HIS A 74 9.68 -26.23 7.21
CA HIS A 74 10.05 -25.76 8.54
C HIS A 74 9.68 -24.30 8.83
N ALA A 75 9.53 -23.46 7.80
CA ALA A 75 9.34 -22.03 7.95
C ALA A 75 7.92 -21.53 7.68
N PHE A 76 7.08 -22.35 7.04
CA PHE A 76 5.72 -21.98 6.65
C PHE A 76 4.73 -23.00 7.20
N GLU A 77 3.72 -22.53 7.92
CA GLU A 77 2.69 -23.34 8.57
C GLU A 77 1.30 -23.05 7.97
N LEU A 78 0.52 -24.12 7.77
CA LEU A 78 -0.88 -24.02 7.37
C LEU A 78 -1.68 -23.32 8.49
N ASP A 79 -2.65 -22.50 8.10
CA ASP A 79 -3.49 -21.67 8.98
C ASP A 79 -2.75 -20.57 9.75
N ARG A 80 -1.47 -20.34 9.43
CA ARG A 80 -0.66 -19.25 9.99
C ARG A 80 -0.04 -18.38 8.90
N ASP A 81 0.77 -18.98 8.03
CA ASP A 81 1.47 -18.27 6.96
C ASP A 81 0.72 -18.36 5.62
N TYR A 82 -0.08 -19.42 5.43
CA TYR A 82 -1.00 -19.59 4.30
C TYR A 82 -2.23 -20.37 4.71
N VAL A 83 -3.26 -20.25 3.88
CA VAL A 83 -4.47 -21.08 3.90
C VAL A 83 -4.65 -21.76 2.54
N ILE A 84 -5.41 -22.85 2.50
CA ILE A 84 -5.77 -23.52 1.25
C ILE A 84 -7.22 -23.16 0.93
N VAL A 85 -7.44 -22.52 -0.22
CA VAL A 85 -8.76 -22.15 -0.72
C VAL A 85 -8.89 -22.68 -2.14
N GLU A 86 -9.93 -23.45 -2.43
CA GLU A 86 -10.17 -24.05 -3.77
C GLU A 86 -8.94 -24.83 -4.32
N ASN A 87 -8.26 -25.61 -3.48
CA ASN A 87 -7.03 -26.33 -3.81
C ASN A 87 -5.87 -25.44 -4.28
N LYS A 88 -5.83 -24.17 -3.84
CA LYS A 88 -4.72 -23.24 -4.06
C LYS A 88 -4.19 -22.72 -2.74
N VAL A 89 -2.86 -22.56 -2.66
CA VAL A 89 -2.21 -21.89 -1.54
C VAL A 89 -2.46 -20.39 -1.65
N VAL A 90 -2.99 -19.77 -0.60
CA VAL A 90 -3.17 -18.31 -0.51
C VAL A 90 -2.42 -17.78 0.70
N ILE A 91 -1.60 -16.75 0.48
CA ILE A 91 -0.71 -16.18 1.51
C ILE A 91 -1.54 -15.40 2.53
N VAL A 92 -1.22 -15.56 3.81
CA VAL A 92 -1.76 -14.74 4.91
C VAL A 92 -0.73 -13.69 5.31
N ASP A 93 -1.15 -12.43 5.36
CA ASP A 93 -0.30 -11.34 5.83
C ASP A 93 -0.12 -11.43 7.36
N GLU A 94 1.12 -11.62 7.82
CA GLU A 94 1.44 -11.81 9.24
C GLU A 94 1.06 -10.64 10.16
N GLY A 95 1.02 -9.42 9.61
CA GLY A 95 0.73 -8.22 10.39
C GLY A 95 -0.78 -7.96 10.54
N THR A 96 -1.57 -8.40 9.57
CA THR A 96 -3.00 -8.07 9.48
C THR A 96 -3.93 -9.29 9.50
N GLY A 97 -3.40 -10.50 9.36
CA GLY A 97 -4.16 -11.74 9.22
C GLY A 97 -5.01 -11.82 7.95
N ARG A 98 -4.78 -10.91 6.99
CA ARG A 98 -5.58 -10.81 5.76
C ARG A 98 -5.06 -11.78 4.70
N ILE A 99 -6.00 -12.38 3.99
CA ILE A 99 -5.75 -13.25 2.84
C ILE A 99 -5.32 -12.39 1.65
N MET A 100 -4.17 -12.71 1.05
CA MET A 100 -3.58 -12.00 -0.08
C MET A 100 -3.78 -12.78 -1.39
N ASP A 101 -4.95 -12.61 -2.00
CA ASP A 101 -5.27 -13.28 -3.26
C ASP A 101 -4.37 -12.81 -4.42
N GLY A 102 -4.03 -13.74 -5.32
CA GLY A 102 -3.18 -13.53 -6.49
C GLY A 102 -1.68 -13.36 -6.21
N ARG A 103 -1.23 -13.41 -4.95
CA ARG A 103 0.21 -13.35 -4.61
C ARG A 103 0.81 -14.74 -4.49
N LYS A 104 2.04 -14.89 -5.01
CA LYS A 104 2.87 -16.09 -4.87
C LYS A 104 4.23 -15.73 -4.30
N TRP A 105 4.81 -16.65 -3.53
CA TRP A 105 6.22 -16.57 -3.14
C TRP A 105 7.13 -16.80 -4.36
N GLN A 106 8.27 -16.12 -4.38
CA GLN A 106 9.23 -16.17 -5.50
C GLN A 106 10.09 -17.43 -5.47
N ASP A 107 10.91 -17.60 -6.51
CA ASP A 107 11.95 -18.62 -6.66
C ASP A 107 11.49 -20.08 -6.50
N GLY A 108 10.22 -20.39 -6.75
CA GLY A 108 9.72 -21.76 -6.61
C GLY A 108 9.28 -22.14 -5.19
N LEU A 109 9.37 -21.23 -4.21
CA LEU A 109 8.97 -21.51 -2.83
C LEU A 109 7.46 -21.76 -2.73
N HIS A 110 6.64 -21.04 -3.51
CA HIS A 110 5.19 -21.27 -3.55
C HIS A 110 4.86 -22.67 -4.05
N GLN A 111 5.54 -23.12 -5.12
CA GLN A 111 5.41 -24.46 -5.67
C GLN A 111 5.90 -25.54 -4.70
N ALA A 112 6.92 -25.25 -3.90
CA ALA A 112 7.37 -26.15 -2.84
C ALA A 112 6.32 -26.32 -1.73
N ILE A 113 5.59 -25.25 -1.37
CA ILE A 113 4.46 -25.32 -0.43
C ILE A 113 3.27 -26.08 -1.05
N GLU A 114 2.93 -25.83 -2.31
CA GLU A 114 1.91 -26.62 -3.03
C GLU A 114 2.26 -28.12 -3.05
N ALA A 115 3.54 -28.45 -3.26
CA ALA A 115 4.04 -29.82 -3.22
C ALA A 115 4.02 -30.43 -1.81
N LYS A 116 4.29 -29.61 -0.77
CA LYS A 116 4.17 -29.98 0.65
C LYS A 116 2.74 -30.39 1.01
N GLU A 117 1.76 -29.60 0.57
CA GLU A 117 0.33 -29.82 0.83
C GLU A 117 -0.33 -30.82 -0.14
N LEU A 118 0.45 -31.41 -1.05
CA LEU A 118 0.00 -32.41 -2.03
C LEU A 118 -1.11 -31.92 -2.97
N ILE A 119 -1.20 -30.60 -3.20
CA ILE A 119 -2.17 -29.99 -4.11
C ILE A 119 -1.57 -29.81 -5.52
N PRO A 120 -2.38 -29.42 -6.53
CA PRO A 120 -1.87 -29.16 -7.88
C PRO A 120 -0.82 -28.05 -7.88
N ILE A 121 0.37 -28.35 -8.41
CA ILE A 121 1.47 -27.39 -8.51
C ILE A 121 1.17 -26.43 -9.65
N THR A 122 1.03 -25.15 -9.31
CA THR A 122 0.75 -24.10 -10.30
C THR A 122 2.02 -23.67 -11.02
N ALA A 123 1.87 -23.10 -12.21
CA ALA A 123 3.03 -22.62 -12.95
C ALA A 123 3.72 -21.47 -12.23
N ALA A 124 5.05 -21.51 -12.27
CA ALA A 124 5.86 -20.36 -11.91
C ALA A 124 5.43 -19.21 -12.81
N THR A 125 4.94 -18.15 -12.21
CA THR A 125 4.69 -16.90 -12.91
C THR A 125 6.03 -16.20 -13.04
N GLY A 126 6.66 -16.32 -14.22
CA GLY A 126 7.81 -15.50 -14.58
C GLY A 126 7.37 -14.08 -14.96
N GLU A 127 8.27 -13.12 -14.81
CA GLU A 127 8.12 -11.81 -15.45
C GLU A 127 8.71 -11.92 -16.85
N ALA A 128 7.90 -11.74 -17.91
CA ALA A 128 8.41 -11.76 -19.28
C ALA A 128 9.05 -10.42 -19.67
N ALA A 129 8.51 -9.32 -19.14
CA ALA A 129 8.99 -7.98 -19.40
C ALA A 129 8.72 -7.07 -18.20
N ARG A 130 9.60 -6.09 -18.00
CA ARG A 130 9.49 -5.11 -16.93
C ARG A 130 9.91 -3.72 -17.37
N VAL A 131 9.01 -2.75 -17.21
CA VAL A 131 9.29 -1.32 -17.42
C VAL A 131 8.75 -0.48 -16.27
N THR A 132 9.53 0.51 -15.83
CA THR A 132 9.03 1.49 -14.85
C THR A 132 8.16 2.54 -15.54
N VAL A 133 7.15 3.06 -14.83
CA VAL A 133 6.30 4.16 -15.33
C VAL A 133 7.14 5.37 -15.75
N GLN A 134 8.23 5.65 -15.03
CA GLN A 134 9.14 6.73 -15.33
C GLN A 134 9.88 6.52 -16.65
N SER A 135 10.41 5.32 -16.88
CA SER A 135 11.07 4.96 -18.15
C SER A 135 10.07 4.96 -19.30
N TYR A 136 8.89 4.36 -19.10
CA TYR A 136 7.83 4.28 -20.11
C TYR A 136 7.44 5.67 -20.65
N PHE A 137 7.12 6.62 -19.77
CA PHE A 137 6.73 7.98 -20.21
C PHE A 137 7.89 8.77 -20.82
N ARG A 138 9.15 8.40 -20.58
CA ARG A 138 10.31 9.07 -21.18
C ARG A 138 10.51 8.71 -22.66
N HIS A 139 9.87 7.66 -23.17
CA HIS A 139 9.94 7.30 -24.59
C HIS A 139 9.05 8.15 -25.49
N TYR A 140 8.08 8.87 -24.92
CA TYR A 140 7.22 9.75 -25.69
C TYR A 140 8.02 10.96 -26.20
N SER A 141 7.91 11.23 -27.50
CA SER A 141 8.49 12.43 -28.12
C SER A 141 7.93 13.72 -27.52
N HIS A 142 6.64 13.71 -27.22
CA HIS A 142 5.92 14.81 -26.59
C HIS A 142 5.23 14.31 -25.33
N LEU A 143 5.59 14.88 -24.19
CA LEU A 143 4.99 14.55 -22.90
C LEU A 143 4.43 15.82 -22.27
N ALA A 144 3.16 15.77 -21.89
CA ALA A 144 2.46 16.82 -21.15
C ALA A 144 1.63 16.18 -20.03
N GLY A 145 1.26 16.98 -19.03
CA GLY A 145 0.42 16.51 -17.93
C GLY A 145 -0.23 17.65 -17.18
N MET A 146 -1.43 17.39 -16.66
CA MET A 146 -2.20 18.35 -15.88
C MET A 146 -2.55 17.76 -14.50
N THR A 147 -2.45 18.59 -13.46
CA THR A 147 -2.88 18.23 -12.11
C THR A 147 -2.99 19.46 -11.22
N GLY A 148 -3.93 19.48 -10.30
CA GLY A 148 -4.13 20.59 -9.35
C GLY A 148 -3.00 20.74 -8.31
N THR A 149 -2.10 19.75 -8.18
CA THR A 149 -1.12 19.71 -7.08
C THR A 149 0.32 19.45 -7.52
N ALA A 150 0.71 19.91 -8.72
CA ALA A 150 2.05 19.67 -9.28
C ALA A 150 3.17 20.52 -8.66
N LEU A 151 2.86 21.71 -8.13
CA LEU A 151 3.85 22.70 -7.65
C LEU A 151 4.88 22.13 -6.65
N PRO A 152 4.48 21.40 -5.59
CA PRO A 152 5.45 20.81 -4.66
C PRO A 152 6.42 19.82 -5.34
N ALA A 153 5.98 19.15 -6.41
CA ALA A 153 6.74 18.16 -7.15
C ALA A 153 7.51 18.75 -8.36
N ARG A 154 7.50 20.07 -8.57
CA ARG A 154 8.12 20.73 -9.74
C ARG A 154 9.57 20.32 -9.99
N GLY A 155 10.35 20.20 -8.92
CA GLY A 155 11.77 19.86 -9.01
C GLY A 155 12.01 18.38 -9.30
N GLU A 156 11.02 17.52 -9.05
CA GLU A 156 11.05 16.10 -9.40
C GLU A 156 10.62 15.92 -10.86
N LEU A 157 9.50 16.54 -11.26
CA LEU A 157 9.00 16.52 -12.64
C LEU A 157 10.04 17.07 -13.64
N LYS A 158 10.72 18.18 -13.31
CA LYS A 158 11.81 18.72 -14.13
C LYS A 158 13.00 17.77 -14.24
N LYS A 159 13.34 17.04 -13.17
CA LYS A 159 14.51 16.13 -13.18
C LYS A 159 14.23 14.81 -13.87
N THR A 160 13.05 14.24 -13.65
CA THR A 160 12.68 12.92 -14.18
C THR A 160 12.17 13.01 -15.62
N TYR A 161 11.31 13.99 -15.91
CA TYR A 161 10.59 14.09 -17.19
C TYR A 161 10.95 15.33 -18.00
N ARG A 162 11.87 16.19 -17.51
CA ARG A 162 12.21 17.47 -18.15
C ARG A 162 11.03 18.44 -18.29
N LEU A 163 9.95 18.21 -17.54
CA LEU A 163 8.73 19.03 -17.59
C LEU A 163 8.83 20.24 -16.66
N LYS A 164 8.49 21.42 -17.19
CA LYS A 164 8.28 22.64 -16.39
C LYS A 164 6.84 22.60 -15.83
N VAL A 165 6.68 23.06 -14.58
CA VAL A 165 5.37 23.19 -13.96
C VAL A 165 4.94 24.65 -14.00
N THR A 166 3.83 24.92 -14.68
CA THR A 166 3.19 26.23 -14.74
C THR A 166 1.91 26.19 -13.92
N LYS A 167 1.70 27.21 -13.05
CA LYS A 167 0.45 27.35 -12.30
C LYS A 167 -0.54 28.15 -13.13
N ILE A 168 -1.64 27.52 -13.53
CA ILE A 168 -2.75 28.21 -14.18
C ILE A 168 -3.61 28.90 -13.10
N PRO A 169 -4.01 30.18 -13.27
CA PRO A 169 -4.96 30.84 -12.39
C PRO A 169 -6.31 30.11 -12.34
N THR A 170 -7.05 30.25 -11.24
CA THR A 170 -8.40 29.70 -11.14
C THR A 170 -9.38 30.60 -11.89
N ASN A 171 -10.41 30.00 -12.51
CA ASN A 171 -11.47 30.73 -13.22
C ASN A 171 -12.19 31.74 -12.32
N LYS A 172 -12.52 31.32 -11.09
CA LYS A 172 -13.09 32.17 -10.04
C LYS A 172 -12.17 32.21 -8.81
N PRO A 173 -12.19 33.28 -8.00
CA PRO A 173 -11.42 33.35 -6.76
C PRO A 173 -11.78 32.21 -5.79
N CYS A 174 -10.79 31.58 -5.17
CA CYS A 174 -11.03 30.52 -4.20
C CYS A 174 -11.26 31.13 -2.80
N ILE A 175 -12.48 31.00 -2.27
CA ILE A 175 -12.89 31.51 -0.94
C ILE A 175 -12.85 30.45 0.17
N ARG A 176 -12.11 29.37 -0.04
CA ARG A 176 -12.03 28.23 0.91
C ARG A 176 -11.49 28.66 2.26
N ARG A 177 -12.16 28.24 3.34
CA ARG A 177 -11.73 28.52 4.73
C ARG A 177 -11.06 27.30 5.36
N GLY A 178 -9.81 27.45 5.80
CA GLY A 178 -9.13 26.43 6.60
C GLY A 178 -9.40 26.63 8.08
N LEU A 179 -10.02 25.65 8.74
CA LEU A 179 -10.24 25.68 10.18
C LEU A 179 -8.98 25.22 10.92
N THR A 180 -8.91 25.56 12.21
CA THR A 180 -7.78 25.16 13.05
C THR A 180 -7.73 23.64 13.18
N THR A 181 -6.56 23.05 12.92
CA THR A 181 -6.28 21.64 13.16
C THR A 181 -6.49 21.27 14.62
N ARG A 182 -7.29 20.23 14.87
CA ARG A 182 -7.49 19.64 16.19
C ARG A 182 -6.59 18.41 16.32
N ILE A 183 -5.96 18.24 17.46
CA ILE A 183 -4.93 17.21 17.67
C ILE A 183 -5.28 16.48 18.94
N PHE A 184 -5.25 15.15 18.93
CA PHE A 184 -5.68 14.32 20.02
C PHE A 184 -4.56 13.40 20.49
N LYS A 185 -4.67 12.94 21.72
CA LYS A 185 -3.73 11.99 22.29
C LYS A 185 -3.95 10.57 21.75
N THR A 186 -5.21 10.13 21.68
CA THR A 186 -5.62 8.78 21.27
C THR A 186 -6.43 8.81 19.97
N GLN A 187 -6.53 7.68 19.26
CA GLN A 187 -7.40 7.58 18.07
C GLN A 187 -8.88 7.63 18.44
N GLU A 188 -9.26 7.07 19.58
CA GLU A 188 -10.64 7.05 20.08
C GLU A 188 -11.19 8.48 20.27
N ALA A 189 -10.48 9.31 21.06
CA ALA A 189 -10.86 10.71 21.26
C ALA A 189 -10.92 11.51 19.96
N LYS A 190 -10.03 11.20 19.00
CA LYS A 190 -10.05 11.78 17.66
C LYS A 190 -11.35 11.41 16.92
N ARG A 191 -11.73 10.13 16.91
CA ARG A 191 -12.93 9.64 16.23
C ARG A 191 -14.20 10.24 16.83
N ASP A 192 -14.29 10.28 18.15
CA ASP A 192 -15.44 10.90 18.84
C ASP A 192 -15.60 12.38 18.48
N ALA A 193 -14.49 13.12 18.45
CA ALA A 193 -14.49 14.52 18.06
C ALA A 193 -14.85 14.74 16.58
N ILE A 194 -14.50 13.80 15.69
CA ILE A 194 -14.91 13.82 14.29
C ILE A 194 -16.43 13.60 14.19
N VAL A 195 -16.96 12.60 14.88
CA VAL A 195 -18.41 12.30 14.86
C VAL A 195 -19.23 13.47 15.43
N GLU A 196 -18.76 14.09 16.52
CA GLU A 196 -19.40 15.29 17.06
C GLU A 196 -19.38 16.44 16.04
N GLN A 197 -18.26 16.62 15.33
CA GLN A 197 -18.14 17.64 14.29
C GLN A 197 -19.08 17.36 13.11
N ILE A 198 -19.21 16.10 12.70
CA ILE A 198 -20.16 15.67 11.65
C ILE A 198 -21.58 16.06 12.06
N GLN A 199 -22.00 15.73 13.29
CA GLN A 199 -23.33 16.07 13.80
C GLN A 199 -23.61 17.57 13.78
N ARG A 200 -22.64 18.41 14.19
CA ARG A 200 -22.80 19.86 14.16
C ARG A 200 -22.96 20.41 12.75
N LEU A 201 -22.21 19.88 11.79
CA LEU A 201 -22.23 20.33 10.39
C LEU A 201 -23.50 19.91 9.66
N ILE A 202 -24.01 18.69 9.92
CA ILE A 202 -25.31 18.24 9.39
C ILE A 202 -26.43 19.12 9.93
N LYS A 203 -26.43 19.42 11.24
CA LYS A 203 -27.41 20.35 11.84
C LYS A 203 -27.36 21.75 11.22
N ALA A 204 -26.21 22.15 10.69
CA ALA A 204 -26.04 23.39 9.97
C ALA A 204 -26.41 23.30 8.46
N GLY A 205 -26.91 22.16 7.99
CA GLY A 205 -27.33 21.94 6.59
C GLY A 205 -26.20 21.72 5.59
N ARG A 206 -24.98 21.39 6.06
CA ARG A 206 -23.79 21.27 5.19
C ARG A 206 -23.57 19.83 4.74
N SER A 207 -23.00 19.66 3.55
CA SER A 207 -22.44 18.38 3.09
C SER A 207 -21.02 18.16 3.61
N ILE A 208 -20.64 16.90 3.78
CA ILE A 208 -19.38 16.51 4.44
C ILE A 208 -18.68 15.41 3.66
N LEU A 209 -17.39 15.65 3.37
CA LEU A 209 -16.47 14.65 2.83
C LEU A 209 -15.38 14.35 3.87
N VAL A 210 -15.31 13.11 4.32
CA VAL A 210 -14.31 12.63 5.27
C VAL A 210 -13.26 11.81 4.53
N GLY A 211 -12.00 12.24 4.55
CA GLY A 211 -10.88 11.49 3.99
C GLY A 211 -10.13 10.71 5.06
N THR A 212 -10.02 9.40 4.88
CA THR A 212 -9.31 8.47 5.80
C THR A 212 -8.08 7.86 5.11
N PRO A 213 -7.07 7.39 5.86
CA PRO A 213 -5.85 6.83 5.27
C PRO A 213 -6.00 5.37 4.78
N SER A 214 -6.98 4.62 5.32
CA SER A 214 -7.13 3.19 5.07
C SER A 214 -8.59 2.75 5.11
N VAL A 215 -8.89 1.58 4.55
CA VAL A 215 -10.25 0.99 4.55
C VAL A 215 -10.70 0.70 5.99
N GLU A 216 -9.80 0.16 6.80
CA GLU A 216 -10.06 -0.11 8.22
C GLU A 216 -10.41 1.17 8.99
N ALA A 217 -9.71 2.28 8.72
CA ALA A 217 -10.04 3.56 9.34
C ALA A 217 -11.41 4.10 8.89
N SER A 218 -11.81 3.87 7.63
CA SER A 218 -13.15 4.20 7.13
C SER A 218 -14.24 3.38 7.81
N GLU A 219 -14.05 2.07 7.91
CA GLU A 219 -15.02 1.15 8.52
C GLU A 219 -15.18 1.43 10.02
N ALA A 220 -14.06 1.61 10.74
CA ALA A 220 -14.09 1.95 12.17
C ALA A 220 -14.80 3.29 12.44
N LEU A 221 -14.60 4.30 11.59
CA LEU A 221 -15.35 5.55 11.70
C LEU A 221 -16.82 5.37 11.31
N GLY A 222 -17.09 4.59 10.27
CA GLY A 222 -18.44 4.28 9.80
C GLY A 222 -19.30 3.63 10.87
N LEU A 223 -18.75 2.72 11.68
CA LEU A 223 -19.45 2.14 12.82
C LEU A 223 -19.92 3.20 13.82
N LEU A 224 -19.04 4.13 14.21
CA LEU A 224 -19.37 5.21 15.15
C LEU A 224 -20.40 6.20 14.58
N VAL A 225 -20.32 6.50 13.28
CA VAL A 225 -21.30 7.35 12.59
C VAL A 225 -22.67 6.66 12.53
N LYS A 226 -22.68 5.34 12.27
CA LYS A 226 -23.88 4.49 12.28
C LYS A 226 -24.55 4.44 13.66
N ASP A 227 -23.77 4.34 14.73
CA ASP A 227 -24.29 4.35 16.11
C ASP A 227 -25.01 5.65 16.46
N LYS A 228 -24.60 6.77 15.84
CA LYS A 228 -25.28 8.07 15.95
C LYS A 228 -26.47 8.22 15.02
N ARG A 229 -26.85 7.17 14.28
CA ARG A 229 -27.96 7.13 13.31
C ARG A 229 -27.85 8.19 12.21
N ILE A 230 -26.62 8.50 11.81
CA ILE A 230 -26.34 9.43 10.72
C ILE A 230 -26.26 8.62 9.42
N PRO A 231 -27.02 8.95 8.37
CA PRO A 231 -26.87 8.31 7.06
C PRO A 231 -25.51 8.72 6.46
N PHE A 232 -24.78 7.75 5.94
CA PHE A 232 -23.48 7.98 5.31
C PHE A 232 -23.18 6.93 4.25
N GLN A 233 -22.23 7.25 3.38
CA GLN A 233 -21.73 6.33 2.35
C GLN A 233 -20.22 6.14 2.51
N ILE A 234 -19.70 4.93 2.26
CA ILE A 234 -18.27 4.61 2.29
C ILE A 234 -17.77 4.33 0.88
N LEU A 235 -16.61 4.88 0.52
CA LEU A 235 -15.91 4.63 -0.73
C LEU A 235 -14.53 4.02 -0.49
N ASN A 236 -14.32 2.80 -0.98
CA ASN A 236 -13.15 1.99 -0.69
C ASN A 236 -12.18 1.80 -1.90
N ALA A 237 -12.34 2.58 -2.98
CA ALA A 237 -11.52 2.51 -4.20
C ALA A 237 -11.58 1.14 -4.93
N ARG A 238 -12.69 0.41 -4.82
CA ARG A 238 -12.88 -0.93 -5.43
C ARG A 238 -13.64 -0.89 -6.76
N TYR A 239 -14.63 0.00 -6.90
CA TYR A 239 -15.52 0.04 -8.07
C TYR A 239 -15.68 1.47 -8.56
N HIS A 240 -14.91 1.84 -9.60
CA HIS A 240 -14.80 3.24 -10.04
C HIS A 240 -16.11 3.84 -10.57
N GLU A 241 -16.95 3.07 -11.26
CA GLU A 241 -18.22 3.58 -11.83
C GLU A 241 -19.26 3.88 -10.74
N GLN A 242 -19.44 2.97 -9.79
CA GLN A 242 -20.33 3.18 -8.64
C GLN A 242 -19.85 4.32 -7.74
N GLU A 243 -18.52 4.45 -7.58
CA GLU A 243 -17.92 5.56 -6.82
C GLU A 243 -18.22 6.93 -7.43
N ALA A 244 -18.32 7.03 -8.76
CA ALA A 244 -18.63 8.30 -9.40
C ALA A 244 -20.06 8.75 -9.08
N GLN A 245 -21.03 7.83 -9.10
CA GLN A 245 -22.42 8.13 -8.76
C GLN A 245 -22.58 8.59 -7.31
N ILE A 246 -21.95 7.89 -6.38
CA ILE A 246 -21.94 8.25 -4.96
C ILE A 246 -21.33 9.65 -4.74
N ILE A 247 -20.24 9.96 -5.43
CA ILE A 247 -19.57 11.27 -5.29
C ILE A 247 -20.40 12.41 -5.88
N SER A 248 -21.18 12.18 -6.94
CA SER A 248 -22.08 13.21 -7.47
C SER A 248 -23.16 13.61 -6.44
N GLU A 249 -23.64 12.66 -5.64
CA GLU A 249 -24.63 12.88 -4.58
C GLU A 249 -24.03 13.50 -3.30
N ALA A 250 -22.70 13.51 -3.17
CA ALA A 250 -22.00 14.07 -2.00
C ALA A 250 -22.15 15.61 -1.84
N GLY A 251 -22.80 16.26 -2.80
CA GLY A 251 -23.13 17.68 -2.77
C GLY A 251 -24.48 18.02 -2.12
N GLU A 252 -25.30 17.01 -1.82
CA GLU A 252 -26.66 17.18 -1.31
C GLU A 252 -26.68 17.58 0.19
N PRO A 253 -27.73 18.26 0.67
CA PRO A 253 -27.87 18.68 2.06
C PRO A 253 -27.78 17.51 3.05
N GLY A 254 -26.92 17.64 4.06
CA GLY A 254 -26.75 16.63 5.10
C GLY A 254 -26.05 15.33 4.66
N SER A 255 -25.57 15.26 3.42
CA SER A 255 -24.81 14.10 2.93
C SER A 255 -23.47 13.94 3.66
N VAL A 256 -23.14 12.71 4.03
CA VAL A 256 -21.86 12.32 4.63
C VAL A 256 -21.21 11.25 3.79
N THR A 257 -20.07 11.57 3.19
CA THR A 257 -19.29 10.62 2.40
C THR A 257 -17.95 10.38 3.07
N ILE A 258 -17.64 9.12 3.37
CA ILE A 258 -16.36 8.68 3.92
C ILE A 258 -15.55 8.03 2.78
N ALA A 259 -14.45 8.64 2.40
CA ALA A 259 -13.59 8.18 1.32
C ALA A 259 -12.25 7.70 1.85
N THR A 260 -11.90 6.45 1.54
CA THR A 260 -10.55 5.93 1.77
C THR A 260 -9.59 6.52 0.76
N ASN A 261 -8.54 7.17 1.26
CA ASN A 261 -7.52 7.90 0.51
C ASN A 261 -8.13 8.92 -0.47
N MET A 262 -8.10 8.59 -1.76
CA MET A 262 -8.58 9.41 -2.87
C MET A 262 -9.61 8.64 -3.70
N ALA A 263 -10.41 7.78 -3.08
CA ALA A 263 -11.58 7.17 -3.73
C ALA A 263 -12.50 8.28 -4.31
N GLY A 264 -13.08 8.03 -5.49
CA GLY A 264 -13.86 9.07 -6.18
C GLY A 264 -13.02 10.20 -6.80
N ARG A 265 -11.72 10.00 -7.02
CA ARG A 265 -10.87 10.97 -7.71
C ARG A 265 -11.25 11.05 -9.19
N GLY A 266 -11.45 12.28 -9.66
CA GLY A 266 -11.81 12.57 -11.04
C GLY A 266 -13.24 13.11 -11.16
N THR A 267 -14.13 12.68 -10.27
CA THR A 267 -15.51 13.16 -10.24
C THR A 267 -15.62 14.52 -9.56
N ASP A 268 -16.52 15.37 -10.06
CA ASP A 268 -16.85 16.65 -9.44
C ASP A 268 -17.92 16.48 -8.36
N ILE A 269 -17.86 17.31 -7.32
CA ILE A 269 -18.91 17.37 -6.28
C ILE A 269 -19.61 18.71 -6.51
N ILE A 270 -20.76 18.64 -7.16
CA ILE A 270 -21.58 19.81 -7.46
C ILE A 270 -22.46 20.08 -6.25
N LEU A 271 -22.45 21.31 -5.73
CA LEU A 271 -23.21 21.65 -4.53
C LEU A 271 -24.61 22.11 -4.89
N ASP A 272 -25.60 21.61 -4.15
CA ASP A 272 -26.94 22.17 -4.13
C ASP A 272 -26.96 23.58 -3.56
N ASP A 273 -27.97 24.35 -3.95
CA ASP A 273 -28.13 25.74 -3.53
C ASP A 273 -28.24 25.89 -2.01
N ASP A 274 -28.91 24.96 -1.34
CA ASP A 274 -29.07 24.98 0.12
C ASP A 274 -27.74 24.69 0.82
N VAL A 275 -26.95 23.76 0.29
CA VAL A 275 -25.58 23.49 0.78
C VAL A 275 -24.69 24.72 0.56
N ARG A 276 -24.81 25.38 -0.60
CA ARG A 276 -24.06 26.62 -0.88
C ARG A 276 -24.39 27.71 0.13
N LYS A 277 -25.67 27.94 0.45
CA LYS A 277 -26.13 28.90 1.46
C LYS A 277 -25.65 28.53 2.88
N ALA A 278 -25.63 27.23 3.20
CA ALA A 278 -25.15 26.70 4.49
C ALA A 278 -23.62 26.79 4.68
N GLY A 279 -22.87 27.25 3.67
CA GLY A 279 -21.41 27.43 3.72
C GLY A 279 -20.61 26.36 2.97
N GLY A 280 -21.28 25.52 2.20
CA GLY A 280 -20.72 24.57 1.24
C GLY A 280 -20.09 23.33 1.86
N LEU A 281 -19.49 22.50 0.99
CA LEU A 281 -18.84 21.24 1.38
C LEU A 281 -17.76 21.46 2.44
N HIS A 282 -17.86 20.69 3.52
CA HIS A 282 -16.84 20.63 4.55
C HIS A 282 -15.98 19.36 4.39
N VAL A 283 -14.66 19.53 4.29
CA VAL A 283 -13.72 18.41 4.16
C VAL A 283 -13.05 18.13 5.51
N ILE A 284 -13.26 16.93 6.04
CA ILE A 284 -12.59 16.45 7.25
C ILE A 284 -11.44 15.54 6.83
N ALA A 285 -10.21 15.94 7.14
CA ALA A 285 -9.05 15.08 6.99
C ALA A 285 -8.74 14.42 8.34
N THR A 286 -8.87 13.09 8.42
CA THR A 286 -8.68 12.34 9.68
C THR A 286 -7.22 12.01 9.98
N GLU A 287 -6.32 12.38 9.06
CA GLU A 287 -4.87 12.24 9.19
C GLU A 287 -4.14 13.18 8.21
N ILE A 288 -2.84 13.41 8.45
CA ILE A 288 -1.92 13.99 7.46
C ILE A 288 -1.22 12.86 6.70
N HIS A 289 -1.27 12.88 5.38
CA HIS A 289 -0.59 11.88 4.57
C HIS A 289 0.92 12.09 4.53
N SER A 290 1.64 11.06 4.09
CA SER A 290 3.09 11.10 3.89
C SER A 290 3.56 12.18 2.90
N SER A 291 2.66 12.72 2.07
CA SER A 291 2.93 13.87 1.22
C SER A 291 1.81 14.91 1.25
N LYS A 292 2.23 16.19 1.29
CA LYS A 292 1.33 17.35 1.19
C LYS A 292 0.50 17.35 -0.06
N ARG A 293 0.99 16.70 -1.12
CA ARG A 293 0.29 16.64 -2.39
C ARG A 293 -1.06 15.94 -2.25
N ILE A 294 -1.12 14.87 -1.44
CA ILE A 294 -2.32 14.07 -1.21
C ILE A 294 -3.29 14.87 -0.34
N ASP A 295 -2.82 15.46 0.75
CA ASP A 295 -3.65 16.33 1.60
C ASP A 295 -4.30 17.48 0.80
N ARG A 296 -3.53 18.10 -0.11
CA ARG A 296 -4.05 19.17 -0.99
C ARG A 296 -5.05 18.66 -2.02
N GLN A 297 -4.98 17.38 -2.42
CA GLN A 297 -5.98 16.80 -3.32
C GLN A 297 -7.31 16.64 -2.58
N LEU A 298 -7.28 16.13 -1.35
CA LEU A 298 -8.47 16.00 -0.49
C LEU A 298 -9.08 17.38 -0.18
N VAL A 299 -8.28 18.32 0.33
CA VAL A 299 -8.73 19.71 0.59
C VAL A 299 -9.23 20.38 -0.69
N GLY A 300 -8.64 20.02 -1.83
CA GLY A 300 -8.99 20.47 -3.17
C GLY A 300 -10.40 20.08 -3.63
N ARG A 301 -11.07 19.15 -2.95
CA ARG A 301 -12.41 18.70 -3.29
C ARG A 301 -13.49 19.73 -2.94
N SER A 302 -13.26 20.63 -1.97
CA SER A 302 -14.18 21.72 -1.61
C SER A 302 -13.82 23.07 -2.26
N ALA A 303 -14.81 23.98 -2.25
CA ALA A 303 -14.71 25.36 -2.74
C ALA A 303 -14.24 25.46 -4.21
N ARG A 304 -14.89 24.68 -5.08
CA ARG A 304 -14.65 24.68 -6.53
C ARG A 304 -15.42 25.82 -7.19
N GLN A 305 -14.87 26.37 -8.28
CA GLN A 305 -15.51 27.46 -9.05
C GLN A 305 -16.04 28.62 -8.18
N GLY A 306 -15.32 28.97 -7.10
CA GLY A 306 -15.72 30.05 -6.20
C GLY A 306 -16.80 29.69 -5.18
N ASP A 307 -17.24 28.44 -5.12
CA ASP A 307 -18.15 27.96 -4.10
C ASP A 307 -17.58 28.17 -2.69
N PRO A 308 -18.44 28.39 -1.69
CA PRO A 308 -18.05 28.33 -0.30
C PRO A 308 -17.62 26.90 0.05
N GLY A 309 -16.74 26.78 1.02
CA GLY A 309 -16.28 25.50 1.49
C GLY A 309 -15.23 25.66 2.55
N SER A 310 -15.06 24.64 3.37
CA SER A 310 -14.03 24.63 4.40
C SER A 310 -13.40 23.27 4.56
N TYR A 311 -12.29 23.23 5.27
CA TYR A 311 -11.64 21.98 5.64
C TYR A 311 -11.09 22.06 7.05
N GLN A 312 -10.97 20.90 7.70
CA GLN A 312 -10.37 20.77 9.02
C GLN A 312 -9.59 19.46 9.13
N PHE A 313 -8.43 19.52 9.79
CA PHE A 313 -7.63 18.34 10.10
C PHE A 313 -7.89 17.90 11.54
N PHE A 314 -8.03 16.59 11.73
CA PHE A 314 -8.12 15.91 13.01
C PHE A 314 -6.96 14.92 13.06
N LEU A 315 -6.03 15.11 13.99
CA LEU A 315 -4.79 14.32 14.07
C LEU A 315 -4.69 13.62 15.41
N SER A 316 -3.94 12.53 15.50
CA SER A 316 -3.65 11.82 16.74
C SER A 316 -2.17 11.47 16.88
N LEU A 317 -1.66 11.40 18.11
CA LEU A 317 -0.32 10.86 18.38
C LEU A 317 -0.20 9.35 18.08
N GLU A 318 -1.32 8.70 17.75
CA GLU A 318 -1.42 7.31 17.32
C GLU A 318 -1.66 7.16 15.80
N ASP A 319 -1.58 8.25 15.03
CA ASP A 319 -1.75 8.23 13.57
C ASP A 319 -0.66 7.40 12.86
N GLU A 320 -1.02 6.83 11.70
CA GLU A 320 -0.14 5.97 10.90
C GLU A 320 1.11 6.71 10.42
N LEU A 321 1.01 8.00 10.10
CA LEU A 321 2.09 8.90 9.71
C LEU A 321 3.27 8.83 10.69
N LEU A 322 2.98 8.67 11.98
CA LEU A 322 4.01 8.67 13.02
C LEU A 322 4.75 7.35 13.11
N ARG A 323 4.24 6.25 12.51
CA ARG A 323 4.89 4.93 12.50
C ARG A 323 6.30 4.94 11.90
N CYS A 324 6.62 5.95 11.08
CA CYS A 324 7.98 6.14 10.56
C CYS A 324 9.01 6.59 11.61
N ARG A 325 8.58 6.84 12.86
CA ARG A 325 9.44 7.24 13.98
C ARG A 325 9.69 6.06 14.89
N GLU A 326 10.86 6.07 15.51
CA GLU A 326 11.27 5.06 16.48
C GLU A 326 10.20 4.89 17.58
N PRO A 327 9.87 3.64 17.98
CA PRO A 327 8.90 3.38 19.03
C PRO A 327 9.18 4.16 20.32
N LYS A 328 10.46 4.28 20.70
CA LYS A 328 10.89 5.07 21.87
C LYS A 328 10.55 6.56 21.73
N GLU A 329 10.72 7.14 20.54
CA GLU A 329 10.38 8.55 20.30
C GLU A 329 8.86 8.77 20.36
N ARG A 330 8.07 7.86 19.77
CA ARG A 330 6.60 7.91 19.81
C ARG A 330 6.08 7.84 21.23
N LEU A 331 6.52 6.85 22.01
CA LEU A 331 6.14 6.69 23.42
C LEU A 331 6.50 7.93 24.24
N ARG A 332 7.70 8.50 24.04
CA ARG A 332 8.10 9.75 24.70
C ARG A 332 7.15 10.89 24.34
N LYS A 333 6.79 11.05 23.06
CA LYS A 333 5.87 12.10 22.62
C LYS A 333 4.45 11.90 23.17
N GLN A 334 3.96 10.67 23.22
CA GLN A 334 2.68 10.35 23.84
C GLN A 334 2.66 10.66 25.34
N ARG A 335 3.74 10.35 26.07
CA ARG A 335 3.89 10.72 27.50
C ARG A 335 3.91 12.23 27.72
N MET A 336 4.58 12.98 26.84
CA MET A 336 4.61 14.45 26.89
C MET A 336 3.27 15.10 26.51
N GLY A 337 2.37 14.36 25.86
CA GLY A 337 1.05 14.85 25.45
C GLY A 337 0.13 15.05 26.66
N MET A 338 0.08 16.29 27.17
CA MET A 338 -0.92 16.74 28.13
C MET A 338 -2.20 17.11 27.39
N ALA A 339 -3.21 16.24 27.49
CA ALA A 339 -4.50 16.41 26.86
C ALA A 339 -5.51 17.03 27.83
N ASN A 340 -6.47 17.77 27.28
CA ASN A 340 -7.62 18.26 28.05
C ASN A 340 -8.63 17.11 28.32
N LYS A 341 -9.77 17.44 28.96
CA LYS A 341 -10.83 16.46 29.27
C LYS A 341 -11.40 15.75 28.03
N GLN A 342 -11.34 16.36 26.85
CA GLN A 342 -11.76 15.75 25.58
C GLN A 342 -10.63 15.03 24.84
N GLY A 343 -9.46 14.83 25.47
CA GLY A 343 -8.32 14.18 24.83
C GLY A 343 -7.57 15.05 23.82
N GLU A 344 -7.91 16.34 23.71
CA GLU A 344 -7.32 17.29 22.76
C GLU A 344 -6.02 17.91 23.32
N LEU A 345 -5.01 17.99 22.46
CA LEU A 345 -3.67 18.52 22.70
C LEU A 345 -3.56 19.96 22.18
N GLY A 346 -2.59 20.70 22.71
CA GLY A 346 -2.31 22.07 22.29
C GLY A 346 -1.90 22.19 20.81
N ARG A 347 -2.25 23.33 20.18
CA ARG A 347 -1.99 23.61 18.75
C ARG A 347 -0.51 23.54 18.36
N THR A 348 0.41 23.68 19.31
CA THR A 348 1.86 23.58 19.09
C THR A 348 2.28 22.24 18.52
N TRP A 349 1.53 21.17 18.80
CA TRP A 349 1.75 19.84 18.26
C TRP A 349 1.65 19.76 16.74
N ASN A 350 0.93 20.68 16.08
CA ASN A 350 0.83 20.70 14.61
C ASN A 350 2.22 20.79 13.94
N ARG A 351 3.15 21.54 14.58
CA ARG A 351 4.53 21.68 14.09
C ARG A 351 5.26 20.34 14.04
N TYR A 352 4.94 19.42 14.97
CA TYR A 352 5.51 18.08 15.00
C TYR A 352 5.07 17.27 13.77
N PHE A 353 3.77 17.17 13.49
CA PHE A 353 3.25 16.46 12.32
C PHE A 353 3.81 17.02 11.01
N VAL A 354 3.85 18.34 10.84
CA VAL A 354 4.44 18.98 9.65
C VAL A 354 5.93 18.65 9.52
N LYS A 355 6.67 18.52 10.63
CA LYS A 355 8.08 18.11 10.62
C LYS A 355 8.23 16.64 10.21
N VAL A 356 7.36 15.76 10.68
CA VAL A 356 7.33 14.34 10.29
C VAL A 356 7.01 14.19 8.81
N GLN A 357 5.98 14.87 8.30
CA GLN A 357 5.63 14.85 6.89
C GLN A 357 6.79 15.31 5.99
N ARG A 358 7.46 16.43 6.32
CA ARG A 358 8.64 16.91 5.57
C ARG A 358 9.79 15.90 5.59
N PHE A 359 9.99 15.21 6.71
CA PHE A 359 11.00 14.17 6.83
C PHE A 359 10.68 13.00 5.89
N LEU A 360 9.44 12.50 5.89
CA LEU A 360 8.98 11.45 4.99
C LEU A 360 9.11 11.84 3.52
N GLU A 361 8.67 13.05 3.13
CA GLU A 361 8.84 13.54 1.76
C GLU A 361 10.30 13.54 1.32
N LYS A 362 11.22 13.96 2.20
CA LYS A 362 12.67 13.94 1.93
C LYS A 362 13.20 12.51 1.78
N THR A 363 12.79 11.60 2.66
CA THR A 363 13.18 10.19 2.62
C THR A 363 12.67 9.51 1.35
N HIS A 364 11.39 9.62 1.04
CA HIS A 364 10.80 9.05 -0.18
C HIS A 364 11.45 9.64 -1.44
N ARG A 365 11.78 10.94 -1.45
CA ARG A 365 12.51 11.55 -2.57
C ARG A 365 13.90 10.96 -2.76
N LYS A 366 14.62 10.66 -1.66
CA LYS A 366 15.94 10.00 -1.73
C LYS A 366 15.80 8.57 -2.27
N GLN A 367 14.84 7.80 -1.77
CA GLN A 367 14.56 6.44 -2.24
C GLN A 367 14.23 6.43 -3.73
N ARG A 368 13.32 7.30 -4.19
CA ARG A 368 13.00 7.41 -5.63
C ARG A 368 14.21 7.78 -6.48
N LYS A 369 15.09 8.67 -5.99
CA LYS A 369 16.33 9.00 -6.71
C LYS A 369 17.27 7.79 -6.80
N HIS A 370 17.36 6.99 -5.74
CA HIS A 370 18.18 5.77 -5.72
C HIS A 370 17.64 4.73 -6.70
N LEU A 371 16.33 4.46 -6.66
CA LEU A 371 15.66 3.55 -7.60
C LEU A 371 15.86 3.97 -9.05
N LEU A 372 15.72 5.27 -9.37
CA LEU A 372 15.99 5.78 -10.72
C LEU A 372 17.45 5.63 -11.15
N LYS A 373 18.40 5.68 -10.20
CA LYS A 373 19.83 5.47 -10.48
C LYS A 373 20.10 4.00 -10.77
N GLN A 374 19.55 3.10 -9.96
CA GLN A 374 19.64 1.65 -10.15
C GLN A 374 19.01 1.23 -11.48
N GLU A 375 17.82 1.74 -11.78
CA GLU A 375 17.14 1.43 -13.04
C GLU A 375 17.97 1.92 -14.23
N ARG A 376 18.56 3.13 -14.16
CA ARG A 376 19.45 3.59 -15.22
C ARG A 376 20.67 2.68 -15.41
N MET A 377 21.34 2.29 -14.32
CA MET A 377 22.47 1.35 -14.41
C MET A 377 22.06 0.01 -15.03
N ARG A 378 20.87 -0.49 -14.68
CA ARG A 378 20.30 -1.71 -15.27
C ARG A 378 20.11 -1.54 -16.78
N LEU A 379 19.42 -0.47 -17.22
CA LEU A 379 19.21 -0.22 -18.64
C LEU A 379 20.56 -0.11 -19.40
N ASP A 380 21.51 0.67 -18.88
CA ASP A 380 22.84 0.85 -19.49
C ASP A 380 23.59 -0.51 -19.57
N GLN A 381 23.46 -1.39 -18.57
CA GLN A 381 24.08 -2.72 -18.57
C GLN A 381 23.49 -3.63 -19.66
N TYR A 382 22.16 -3.67 -19.80
CA TYR A 382 21.50 -4.50 -20.80
C TYR A 382 21.83 -4.01 -22.22
N GLU A 383 21.82 -2.69 -22.44
CA GLU A 383 22.22 -2.08 -23.72
C GLU A 383 23.68 -2.46 -24.07
N ASN A 384 24.60 -2.41 -23.11
CA ASN A 384 25.99 -2.80 -23.32
C ASN A 384 26.16 -4.30 -23.61
N MET A 385 25.25 -5.14 -23.15
CA MET A 385 25.22 -6.58 -23.44
C MET A 385 24.52 -6.90 -24.78
N GLY A 386 23.98 -5.90 -25.48
CA GLY A 386 23.21 -6.10 -26.71
C GLY A 386 21.84 -6.75 -26.48
N LEU A 387 21.33 -6.69 -25.25
CA LEU A 387 20.05 -7.27 -24.84
C LEU A 387 18.97 -6.18 -24.79
N ASP A 388 17.72 -6.56 -25.04
CA ASP A 388 16.58 -5.66 -24.80
C ASP A 388 16.44 -5.42 -23.28
N PRO A 389 16.56 -4.17 -22.80
CA PRO A 389 16.55 -3.86 -21.37
C PRO A 389 15.17 -4.01 -20.70
N TYR A 390 14.12 -4.25 -21.48
CA TYR A 390 12.76 -4.45 -20.98
C TYR A 390 12.34 -5.90 -20.94
N LEU A 391 13.03 -6.78 -21.67
CA LEU A 391 12.78 -8.23 -21.64
C LEU A 391 13.60 -8.85 -20.52
N GLU A 392 12.93 -9.60 -19.65
CA GLU A 392 13.64 -10.48 -18.72
C GLU A 392 14.02 -11.73 -19.51
N LEU A 393 15.29 -12.12 -19.46
CA LEU A 393 15.73 -13.40 -20.01
C LEU A 393 15.07 -14.48 -19.15
N THR A 394 13.95 -15.02 -19.61
CA THR A 394 13.44 -16.26 -19.06
C THR A 394 14.51 -17.31 -19.33
N GLU A 395 15.17 -17.81 -18.29
CA GLU A 395 15.86 -19.09 -18.37
C GLU A 395 14.84 -20.10 -18.89
N SER A 396 14.98 -20.44 -20.17
CA SER A 396 14.21 -21.47 -20.85
C SER A 396 14.57 -22.84 -20.29
#